data_AF-A0A420AYE3-F1
#
_entry.id   AF-A0A420AYE3-F1
#
_cell.length_a   1.000
_cell.length_b   1.000
_cell.length_c   1.000
_cell.angle_alpha   90.00
_cell.angle_beta   90.00
_cell.angle_gamma   90.00
#
_symmetry.space_group_name_H-M   'P 1'
#
loop_
_entity.id
_entity.type
_entity.pdbx_description
1 polymer ?
#
loop_
_entity_poly.entity_id
_entity_poly.type
_entity_poly.pdbx_seq_one_letter_code
_entity_poly.pdbx_strand_id
1 'polypeptide(L)'
;MKLLLLIISTIFLSSCAFFGKNKEFPIGNYQVICGYTNDGYLEAKAKDPLNIEPDAYCDHPLHYRSFFSLQDKGQFVLAIGDILLYGKYRFEGNKIELVDDKKGTISLDIIQVKKNFIQLKGDFSQFNSAHLPNTERLFLNFELDKTPLREQPSKFDSVVNLWRNIPTSAENDQEVKARALNFLDYSIAYFQHISNSGVHSDYKIDGIESPITYAQNGIVLKQWKDVPVSWKELFYNEENALVAYKYLMDGFKYGQKEKYSVSGLLLITFYLKNLRNSLSTLK
;
A
#
# COMPACT_ATOMS: atom_id res chain seq x y z
N MET A 1 -23.01 44.06 -64.06
CA MET A 1 -23.78 43.62 -62.87
C MET A 1 -22.78 42.99 -61.91
N LYS A 2 -22.21 43.69 -60.91
CA LYS A 2 -22.79 44.17 -59.64
C LYS A 2 -23.36 43.05 -58.74
N LEU A 3 -22.78 42.98 -57.52
CA LEU A 3 -23.31 42.47 -56.23
C LEU A 3 -23.45 40.93 -56.13
N LEU A 4 -23.11 40.22 -55.05
CA LEU A 4 -22.94 40.56 -53.62
C LEU A 4 -22.11 39.41 -52.97
N LEU A 5 -20.93 39.64 -52.38
CA LEU A 5 -20.68 39.86 -50.93
C LEU A 5 -21.46 38.98 -49.92
N LEU A 6 -20.67 38.17 -49.19
CA LEU A 6 -20.54 38.17 -47.72
C LEU A 6 -21.71 37.71 -46.83
N ILE A 7 -21.59 36.50 -46.23
CA ILE A 7 -22.00 36.18 -44.84
C ILE A 7 -20.95 35.18 -44.32
N ILE A 8 -19.91 35.62 -43.60
CA ILE A 8 -19.83 35.81 -42.14
C ILE A 8 -19.86 34.47 -41.37
N SER A 9 -18.68 34.13 -40.84
CA SER A 9 -18.45 33.68 -39.46
C SER A 9 -19.59 32.92 -38.77
N THR A 10 -19.44 31.59 -38.72
CA THR A 10 -19.79 30.84 -37.52
C THR A 10 -18.51 30.23 -36.94
N ILE A 11 -17.81 31.07 -36.17
CA ILE A 11 -16.90 30.60 -35.12
C ILE A 11 -17.79 29.96 -34.04
N PHE A 12 -17.36 28.79 -33.58
CA PHE A 12 -17.36 28.32 -32.19
C PHE A 12 -17.94 26.91 -31.97
N LEU A 13 -17.04 26.06 -31.46
CA LEU A 13 -17.27 25.01 -30.48
C LEU A 13 -17.98 23.76 -30.99
N SER A 14 -17.18 22.81 -31.44
CA SER A 14 -17.34 21.44 -30.95
C SER A 14 -15.98 20.87 -30.57
N SER A 15 -15.68 21.05 -29.29
CA SER A 15 -14.81 20.19 -28.46
C SER A 15 -13.50 19.73 -29.09
N CYS A 16 -12.42 20.35 -28.61
CA CYS A 16 -11.21 19.63 -28.25
C CYS A 16 -11.58 18.31 -27.55
N ALA A 17 -11.61 17.23 -28.32
CA ALA A 17 -11.52 15.89 -27.77
C ALA A 17 -10.07 15.73 -27.30
N PHE A 18 -9.76 16.32 -26.15
CA PHE A 18 -8.51 16.12 -25.41
C PHE A 18 -8.54 14.70 -24.79
N PHE A 19 -8.64 13.68 -25.66
CA PHE A 19 -8.35 12.28 -25.34
C PHE A 19 -6.83 12.14 -25.23
N GLY A 20 -6.24 12.73 -24.19
CA GLY A 20 -4.80 12.93 -24.15
C GLY A 20 -4.22 12.97 -22.74
N LYS A 21 -4.52 11.98 -21.90
CA LYS A 21 -3.72 11.63 -20.70
C LYS A 21 -3.69 10.13 -20.36
N ASN A 22 -4.66 9.34 -20.85
CA ASN A 22 -4.68 7.88 -20.59
C ASN A 22 -3.48 7.11 -21.17
N LYS A 23 -2.81 7.61 -22.23
CA LYS A 23 -1.69 6.90 -22.88
C LYS A 23 -0.37 7.00 -22.12
N GLU A 24 -0.23 7.92 -21.17
CA GLU A 24 1.05 8.15 -20.47
C GLU A 24 1.10 7.55 -19.07
N PHE A 25 -0.03 7.17 -18.47
CA PHE A 25 -0.07 6.57 -17.13
C PHE A 25 0.19 5.05 -17.22
N PRO A 26 1.35 4.54 -16.78
CA PRO A 26 1.62 3.11 -16.90
C PRO A 26 0.70 2.30 -15.98
N ILE A 27 0.14 1.20 -16.48
CA ILE A 27 -0.55 0.23 -15.61
C ILE A 27 0.53 -0.65 -14.96
N GLY A 28 0.33 -1.00 -13.69
CA GLY A 28 1.22 -1.87 -12.95
C GLY A 28 1.16 -1.66 -11.44
N ASN A 29 2.10 -2.27 -10.75
CA ASN A 29 2.24 -2.13 -9.31
C ASN A 29 3.17 -0.97 -9.00
N TYR A 30 2.76 -0.11 -8.07
CA TYR A 30 3.54 1.04 -7.66
C TYR A 30 3.84 0.98 -6.17
N GLN A 31 5.07 1.26 -5.79
CA GLN A 31 5.48 1.43 -4.39
C GLN A 31 5.45 2.92 -4.04
N VAL A 32 4.94 3.27 -2.85
CA VAL A 32 5.05 4.66 -2.37
C VAL A 32 6.51 4.92 -1.99
N ILE A 33 7.09 6.01 -2.50
CA ILE A 33 8.48 6.41 -2.24
C ILE A 33 8.58 7.73 -1.46
N CYS A 34 7.56 8.58 -1.49
CA CYS A 34 7.45 9.75 -0.63
C CYS A 34 5.98 10.19 -0.45
N GLY A 35 5.71 10.94 0.61
CA GLY A 35 4.43 11.58 0.88
C GLY A 35 4.63 12.95 1.54
N TYR A 36 3.75 13.89 1.22
CA TYR A 36 3.75 15.24 1.77
C TYR A 36 2.34 15.65 2.19
N THR A 37 2.26 16.33 3.32
CA THR A 37 1.15 17.24 3.64
C THR A 37 1.13 18.41 2.66
N ASN A 38 0.04 19.16 2.57
CA ASN A 38 0.01 20.35 1.70
C ASN A 38 1.09 21.36 2.10
N ASP A 39 1.22 21.63 3.40
CA ASP A 39 2.21 22.58 3.91
C ASP A 39 3.63 22.07 3.69
N GLY A 40 3.87 20.78 3.97
CA GLY A 40 5.17 20.15 3.73
C GLY A 40 5.57 20.14 2.26
N TYR A 41 4.61 20.00 1.35
CA TYR A 41 4.84 20.08 -0.10
C TYR A 41 5.25 21.50 -0.51
N LEU A 42 4.54 22.53 -0.01
CA LEU A 42 4.85 23.93 -0.32
C LEU A 42 6.20 24.35 0.24
N GLU A 43 6.52 23.94 1.47
CA GLU A 43 7.82 24.17 2.11
C GLU A 43 8.96 23.50 1.33
N ALA A 44 8.80 22.21 1.00
CA ALA A 44 9.80 21.46 0.24
C ALA A 44 10.05 22.10 -1.14
N LYS A 45 8.98 22.50 -1.83
CA LYS A 45 9.05 23.18 -3.14
C LYS A 45 9.73 24.54 -3.05
N ALA A 46 9.45 25.32 -2.01
CA ALA A 46 10.05 26.64 -1.81
C ALA A 46 11.56 26.54 -1.53
N LYS A 47 11.98 25.48 -0.83
CA LYS A 47 13.39 25.20 -0.54
C LYS A 47 14.15 24.77 -1.79
N ASP A 48 13.62 23.80 -2.54
CA ASP A 48 14.14 23.38 -3.84
C ASP A 48 13.01 22.66 -4.62
N PRO A 49 12.62 23.14 -5.81
CA PRO A 49 11.62 22.46 -6.64
C PRO A 49 11.93 20.99 -6.95
N LEU A 50 13.20 20.58 -6.94
CA LEU A 50 13.58 19.18 -7.15
C LEU A 50 13.12 18.26 -6.00
N ASN A 51 12.87 18.81 -4.80
CA ASN A 51 12.42 18.03 -3.64
C ASN A 51 10.98 17.52 -3.75
N ILE A 52 10.22 17.97 -4.75
CA ILE A 52 8.82 17.57 -4.95
C ILE A 52 8.59 16.89 -6.30
N GLU A 53 9.66 16.61 -7.06
CA GLU A 53 9.54 15.87 -8.31
C GLU A 53 9.01 14.44 -8.03
N PRO A 54 8.38 13.76 -9.01
CA PRO A 54 7.78 12.44 -8.79
C PRO A 54 8.79 11.35 -8.41
N ASP A 55 10.07 11.55 -8.73
CA ASP A 55 11.19 10.69 -8.38
C ASP A 55 11.94 11.13 -7.11
N ALA A 56 11.36 12.04 -6.31
CA ALA A 56 11.86 12.36 -4.98
C ALA A 56 11.47 11.28 -3.97
N TYR A 57 12.44 10.87 -3.14
CA TYR A 57 12.32 9.81 -2.13
C TYR A 57 12.34 10.37 -0.72
N CYS A 58 11.59 9.72 0.17
CA CYS A 58 11.53 10.05 1.60
C CYS A 58 11.58 8.76 2.43
N ASP A 59 12.46 8.74 3.44
CA ASP A 59 12.56 7.63 4.37
C ASP A 59 11.43 7.72 5.42
N HIS A 60 10.36 6.95 5.22
CA HIS A 60 9.26 6.88 6.19
C HIS A 60 8.73 5.45 6.32
N PRO A 61 8.54 4.91 7.55
CA PRO A 61 8.07 3.54 7.76
C PRO A 61 6.77 3.18 7.05
N LEU A 62 5.82 4.13 6.99
CA LEU A 62 4.55 3.91 6.28
C LEU A 62 4.76 3.63 4.78
N HIS A 63 5.78 4.21 4.15
CA HIS A 63 5.97 4.08 2.71
C HIS A 63 6.38 2.67 2.31
N TYR A 64 7.19 1.97 3.11
CA TYR A 64 7.69 0.62 2.79
C TYR A 64 6.62 -0.44 2.59
N ARG A 65 5.49 -0.28 3.27
CA ARG A 65 4.33 -1.18 3.16
C ARG A 65 3.17 -0.59 2.36
N SER A 66 3.33 0.60 1.78
CA SER A 66 2.26 1.30 1.05
C SER A 66 2.46 1.20 -0.45
N PHE A 67 1.39 0.95 -1.19
CA PHE A 67 1.45 0.71 -2.62
C PHE A 67 0.16 1.12 -3.31
N PHE A 68 0.24 1.26 -4.63
CA PHE A 68 -0.89 1.42 -5.51
C PHE A 68 -0.76 0.43 -6.68
N SER A 69 -1.65 -0.55 -6.73
CA SER A 69 -1.70 -1.53 -7.81
C SER A 69 -2.83 -1.16 -8.76
N LEU A 70 -2.48 -0.96 -10.03
CA LEU A 70 -3.40 -0.95 -11.14
C LEU A 70 -3.27 -2.27 -11.89
N GLN A 71 -4.30 -3.09 -11.79
CA GLN A 71 -4.35 -4.40 -12.40
C GLN A 71 -5.09 -4.32 -13.74
N ASP A 72 -4.86 -5.33 -14.58
CA ASP A 72 -5.60 -5.49 -15.82
C ASP A 72 -7.12 -5.52 -15.56
N LYS A 73 -7.90 -5.08 -16.57
CA LYS A 73 -9.37 -5.04 -16.52
C LYS A 73 -9.96 -4.00 -15.56
N GLY A 74 -9.23 -2.93 -15.26
CA GLY A 74 -9.78 -1.79 -14.52
C GLY A 74 -9.95 -2.06 -13.03
N GLN A 75 -9.18 -3.00 -12.46
CA GLN A 75 -9.17 -3.27 -11.02
C GLN A 75 -8.00 -2.57 -10.33
N PHE A 76 -8.18 -2.14 -9.08
CA PHE A 76 -7.10 -1.55 -8.30
C PHE A 76 -7.03 -2.12 -6.88
N VAL A 77 -5.86 -1.97 -6.28
CA VAL A 77 -5.64 -2.10 -4.83
C VAL A 77 -4.78 -0.93 -4.39
N LEU A 78 -5.28 -0.11 -3.48
CA LEU A 78 -4.54 0.99 -2.86
C LEU A 78 -4.36 0.66 -1.38
N ALA A 79 -3.11 0.57 -0.93
CA ALA A 79 -2.79 0.42 0.49
C ALA A 79 -1.89 1.56 0.92
N ILE A 80 -2.37 2.46 1.79
CA ILE A 80 -1.58 3.53 2.39
C ILE A 80 -1.65 3.38 3.91
N GLY A 81 -0.58 2.91 4.54
CA GLY A 81 -0.56 2.60 5.97
C GLY A 81 -1.60 1.53 6.33
N ASP A 82 -2.59 1.92 7.12
CA ASP A 82 -3.76 1.14 7.56
C ASP A 82 -5.01 1.33 6.67
N ILE A 83 -4.94 2.22 5.67
CA ILE A 83 -5.98 2.31 4.64
C ILE A 83 -5.75 1.21 3.60
N LEU A 84 -6.78 0.39 3.37
CA LEU A 84 -6.88 -0.50 2.21
C LEU A 84 -8.17 -0.21 1.45
N LEU A 85 -8.04 0.11 0.16
CA LEU A 85 -9.14 0.24 -0.80
C LEU A 85 -8.89 -0.72 -1.96
N TYR A 86 -9.95 -1.36 -2.46
CA TYR A 86 -9.84 -2.18 -3.66
C TYR A 86 -11.16 -2.22 -4.41
N GLY A 87 -11.10 -2.32 -5.73
CA GLY A 87 -12.29 -2.30 -6.57
C GLY A 87 -11.98 -1.83 -7.98
N LYS A 88 -12.85 -0.98 -8.54
CA LYS A 88 -12.73 -0.51 -9.92
C LYS A 88 -12.11 0.87 -9.99
N TYR A 89 -11.31 1.11 -11.02
CA TYR A 89 -10.80 2.45 -11.30
C TYR A 89 -11.21 2.93 -12.69
N ARG A 90 -11.24 4.25 -12.85
CA ARG A 90 -11.40 4.91 -14.16
C ARG A 90 -10.62 6.22 -14.20
N PHE A 91 -10.15 6.57 -15.40
CA PHE A 91 -9.53 7.87 -15.63
C PHE A 91 -10.58 8.89 -16.07
N GLU A 92 -10.57 10.05 -15.42
CA GLU A 92 -11.42 11.19 -15.76
C GLU A 92 -10.55 12.44 -15.94
N GLY A 93 -10.15 12.71 -17.19
CA GLY A 93 -9.29 13.85 -17.52
C GLY A 93 -7.92 13.75 -16.85
N ASN A 94 -7.65 14.60 -15.88
CA ASN A 94 -6.41 14.61 -15.09
C ASN A 94 -6.56 13.91 -13.73
N LYS A 95 -7.57 13.06 -13.55
CA LYS A 95 -7.86 12.36 -12.32
C LYS A 95 -7.95 10.86 -12.54
N ILE A 96 -7.67 10.11 -11.49
CA ILE A 96 -8.05 8.71 -11.37
C ILE A 96 -9.08 8.58 -10.25
N GLU A 97 -10.25 8.06 -10.60
CA GLU A 97 -11.28 7.71 -9.63
C GLU A 97 -11.15 6.25 -9.25
N LEU A 98 -11.15 5.99 -7.95
CA LEU A 98 -11.05 4.66 -7.35
C LEU A 98 -12.35 4.39 -6.58
N VAL A 99 -13.07 3.35 -6.97
CA VAL A 99 -14.37 2.97 -6.41
C VAL A 99 -14.23 1.65 -5.67
N ASP A 100 -14.34 1.71 -4.33
CA ASP A 100 -14.48 0.56 -3.45
C ASP A 100 -15.96 0.41 -3.07
N ASP A 101 -16.55 -0.74 -3.40
CA ASP A 101 -18.00 -0.97 -3.24
C ASP A 101 -18.47 -0.88 -1.77
N LYS A 102 -17.55 -1.02 -0.81
CA LYS A 102 -17.86 -0.98 0.63
C LYS A 102 -17.45 0.33 1.29
N LYS A 103 -16.37 0.95 0.82
CA LYS A 103 -15.77 2.13 1.47
C LYS A 103 -16.03 3.44 0.72
N GLY A 104 -16.60 3.38 -0.48
CA GLY A 104 -16.91 4.55 -1.28
C GLY A 104 -15.86 4.88 -2.33
N THR A 105 -15.83 6.14 -2.76
CA THR A 105 -15.02 6.60 -3.89
C THR A 105 -13.98 7.62 -3.44
N ILE A 106 -12.75 7.50 -3.94
CA ILE A 106 -11.72 8.54 -3.84
C ILE A 106 -11.30 8.98 -5.25
N SER A 107 -11.21 10.30 -5.44
CA SER A 107 -10.65 10.90 -6.64
C SER A 107 -9.24 11.38 -6.34
N LEU A 108 -8.26 10.90 -7.10
CA LEU A 108 -6.87 11.33 -7.01
C LEU A 108 -6.51 12.20 -8.22
N ASP A 109 -6.04 13.42 -7.98
CA ASP A 109 -5.51 14.30 -9.01
C ASP A 109 -4.14 13.77 -9.47
N ILE A 110 -3.96 13.61 -10.78
CA ILE A 110 -2.67 13.27 -11.39
C ILE A 110 -1.88 14.57 -11.55
N ILE A 111 -0.93 14.79 -10.66
CA ILE A 111 -0.12 16.01 -10.64
C ILE A 111 0.95 15.94 -11.73
N GLN A 112 1.69 14.84 -11.78
CA GLN A 112 2.78 14.66 -12.74
C GLN A 112 3.04 13.17 -12.99
N VAL A 113 3.49 12.86 -14.21
CA VAL A 113 3.91 11.52 -14.64
C VAL A 113 5.29 11.65 -15.29
N LYS A 114 6.24 10.82 -14.88
CA LYS A 114 7.64 10.86 -15.31
C LYS A 114 8.19 9.43 -15.46
N LYS A 115 8.10 8.86 -16.66
CA LYS A 115 8.53 7.48 -16.97
C LYS A 115 7.90 6.43 -16.04
N ASN A 116 8.64 5.98 -15.03
CA ASN A 116 8.21 4.98 -14.04
C ASN A 116 7.61 5.64 -12.79
N PHE A 117 7.63 6.97 -12.69
CA PHE A 117 7.23 7.69 -11.50
C PHE A 117 5.93 8.42 -11.74
N ILE A 118 5.08 8.43 -10.73
CA ILE A 118 3.82 9.18 -10.72
C ILE A 118 3.69 9.96 -9.42
N GLN A 119 3.08 11.14 -9.50
CA GLN A 119 2.68 11.89 -8.32
C GLN A 119 1.17 12.09 -8.34
N LEU A 120 0.52 11.63 -7.28
CA LEU A 120 -0.92 11.75 -7.09
C LEU A 120 -1.22 12.63 -5.89
N LYS A 121 -2.35 13.34 -5.94
CA LYS A 121 -2.87 14.11 -4.81
C LYS A 121 -4.28 13.64 -4.45
N GLY A 122 -4.53 13.33 -3.19
CA GLY A 122 -5.81 12.78 -2.73
C GLY A 122 -6.25 13.32 -1.37
N ASP A 123 -7.56 13.34 -1.15
CA ASP A 123 -8.17 13.56 0.16
C ASP A 123 -8.55 12.21 0.78
N PHE A 124 -7.89 11.86 1.89
CA PHE A 124 -8.10 10.60 2.59
C PHE A 124 -8.93 10.75 3.86
N SER A 125 -9.41 11.96 4.18
CA SER A 125 -10.13 12.27 5.42
C SER A 125 -11.38 11.43 5.68
N GLN A 126 -12.04 10.96 4.61
CA GLN A 126 -13.21 10.09 4.70
C GLN A 126 -12.91 8.66 5.16
N PHE A 127 -11.63 8.26 5.18
CA PHE A 127 -11.21 6.93 5.60
C PHE A 127 -10.62 6.99 6.99
N ASN A 128 -11.12 6.16 7.90
CA ASN A 128 -10.57 6.05 9.24
C ASN A 128 -9.13 5.51 9.17
N SER A 129 -8.17 6.28 9.67
CA SER A 129 -6.75 5.92 9.73
C SER A 129 -6.15 6.44 11.03
N ALA A 130 -5.37 5.60 11.70
CA ALA A 130 -4.58 5.97 12.87
C ALA A 130 -3.27 6.70 12.47
N HIS A 131 -2.83 6.56 11.22
CA HIS A 131 -1.50 7.00 10.78
C HIS A 131 -1.50 8.14 9.76
N LEU A 132 -2.61 8.36 9.04
CA LEU A 132 -2.72 9.44 8.07
C LEU A 132 -3.47 10.64 8.65
N PRO A 133 -3.03 11.88 8.34
CA PRO A 133 -3.78 13.07 8.68
C PRO A 133 -5.19 13.03 8.07
N ASN A 134 -6.22 13.26 8.90
CA ASN A 134 -7.62 13.27 8.48
C ASN A 134 -8.12 14.68 8.10
N THR A 135 -7.25 15.68 8.06
CA THR A 135 -7.62 17.09 7.86
C THR A 135 -7.17 17.67 6.53
N GLU A 136 -6.38 16.93 5.74
CA GLU A 136 -5.75 17.50 4.56
C GLU A 136 -5.55 16.52 3.40
N ARG A 137 -5.27 17.11 2.23
CA ARG A 137 -4.89 16.35 1.04
C ARG A 137 -3.40 16.02 1.06
N LEU A 138 -3.08 14.79 0.71
CA LEU A 138 -1.71 14.30 0.64
C LEU A 138 -1.23 14.28 -0.80
N PHE A 139 0.02 14.69 -1.01
CA PHE A 139 0.77 14.40 -2.23
C PHE A 139 1.55 13.12 -2.02
N LEU A 140 1.46 12.16 -2.93
CA LEU A 140 2.12 10.87 -2.84
C LEU A 140 2.91 10.63 -4.13
N ASN A 141 4.20 10.36 -3.96
CA ASN A 141 5.08 9.91 -5.04
C ASN A 141 5.12 8.40 -5.06
N PHE A 142 5.05 7.84 -6.25
CA PHE A 142 5.17 6.41 -6.44
C PHE A 142 6.15 6.06 -7.56
N GLU A 143 6.83 4.93 -7.38
CA GLU A 143 7.66 4.28 -8.40
C GLU A 143 7.00 2.98 -8.87
N LEU A 144 7.00 2.76 -10.19
CA LEU A 144 6.55 1.52 -10.81
C LEU A 144 7.49 0.37 -10.43
N ASP A 145 6.97 -0.58 -9.67
CA ASP A 145 7.63 -1.81 -9.30
C ASP A 145 7.63 -2.80 -10.48
N LYS A 146 8.84 -3.08 -10.97
CA LYS A 146 9.08 -4.00 -12.11
C LYS A 146 9.48 -5.39 -11.67
N THR A 147 9.42 -5.68 -10.38
CA THR A 147 9.75 -6.99 -9.82
C THR A 147 8.77 -8.04 -10.37
N PRO A 148 9.27 -9.14 -10.94
CA PRO A 148 8.41 -10.24 -11.36
C PRO A 148 7.61 -10.81 -10.18
N LEU A 149 6.29 -10.84 -10.30
CA LEU A 149 5.42 -11.47 -9.30
C LEU A 149 5.57 -12.99 -9.35
N ARG A 150 6.20 -13.55 -8.33
CA ARG A 150 6.35 -15.02 -8.18
C ARG A 150 5.65 -15.55 -6.96
N GLU A 151 5.37 -14.67 -6.00
CA GLU A 151 4.57 -14.94 -4.83
C GLU A 151 3.09 -14.97 -5.21
N GLN A 152 2.36 -15.94 -4.65
CA GLN A 152 0.94 -16.16 -4.88
C GLN A 152 0.28 -16.54 -3.56
N PRO A 153 -0.69 -15.74 -3.06
CA PRO A 153 -1.10 -14.41 -3.56
C PRO A 153 0.03 -13.35 -3.52
N SER A 154 -0.07 -12.31 -4.33
CA SER A 154 0.90 -11.19 -4.40
C SER A 154 0.78 -10.25 -3.19
N LYS A 155 1.88 -9.58 -2.80
CA LYS A 155 1.81 -8.50 -1.79
C LYS A 155 0.88 -7.35 -2.19
N PHE A 156 0.61 -7.21 -3.48
CA PHE A 156 -0.27 -6.21 -4.07
C PHE A 156 -1.74 -6.64 -4.11
N ASP A 157 -2.05 -7.88 -3.74
CA ASP A 157 -3.43 -8.38 -3.71
C ASP A 157 -4.16 -7.93 -2.44
N SER A 158 -5.43 -7.58 -2.57
CA SER A 158 -6.24 -7.16 -1.42
C SER A 158 -6.41 -8.26 -0.38
N VAL A 159 -6.46 -9.53 -0.82
CA VAL A 159 -6.73 -10.68 0.05
C VAL A 159 -5.68 -10.89 1.14
N VAL A 160 -4.42 -10.49 0.90
CA VAL A 160 -3.36 -10.54 1.93
C VAL A 160 -3.19 -9.22 2.67
N ASN A 161 -3.96 -8.19 2.37
CA ASN A 161 -3.82 -6.88 3.02
C ASN A 161 -4.98 -6.56 3.99
N LEU A 162 -5.93 -7.47 4.18
CA LEU A 162 -7.13 -7.25 5.00
C LEU A 162 -6.82 -6.92 6.47
N TRP A 163 -5.67 -7.38 6.99
CA TRP A 163 -5.18 -7.09 8.34
C TRP A 163 -5.03 -5.59 8.64
N ARG A 164 -4.92 -4.75 7.60
CA ARG A 164 -4.83 -3.29 7.72
C ARG A 164 -6.14 -2.64 8.12
N ASN A 165 -7.27 -3.26 7.80
CA ASN A 165 -8.59 -2.68 8.06
C ASN A 165 -8.90 -2.73 9.56
N ILE A 166 -8.73 -1.61 10.24
CA ILE A 166 -9.07 -1.48 11.66
C ILE A 166 -10.57 -1.79 11.84
N PRO A 167 -10.94 -2.74 12.71
CA PRO A 167 -12.34 -3.05 12.97
C PRO A 167 -13.07 -1.86 13.62
N THR A 168 -14.36 -1.71 13.34
CA THR A 168 -15.21 -0.68 13.96
C THR A 168 -15.86 -1.16 15.27
N SER A 169 -15.70 -2.43 15.61
CA SER A 169 -16.22 -3.07 16.82
C SER A 169 -15.25 -4.16 17.28
N ALA A 170 -15.34 -4.55 18.56
CA ALA A 170 -14.53 -5.63 19.10
C ALA A 170 -14.70 -6.92 18.28
N GLU A 171 -13.58 -7.54 17.94
CA GLU A 171 -13.52 -8.82 17.24
C GLU A 171 -13.57 -9.97 18.26
N ASN A 172 -14.20 -11.08 17.90
CA ASN A 172 -14.10 -12.32 18.67
C ASN A 172 -12.77 -13.05 18.40
N ASP A 173 -12.44 -14.06 19.22
CA ASP A 173 -11.17 -14.78 19.13
C ASP A 173 -10.87 -15.36 17.73
N GLN A 174 -11.89 -15.85 17.00
CA GLN A 174 -11.72 -16.38 15.64
C GLN A 174 -11.39 -15.28 14.63
N GLU A 175 -12.05 -14.13 14.74
CA GLU A 175 -11.80 -12.95 13.90
C GLU A 175 -10.38 -12.40 14.16
N VAL A 176 -10.00 -12.27 15.43
CA VAL A 176 -8.64 -11.85 15.83
C VAL A 176 -7.57 -12.83 15.30
N LYS A 177 -7.82 -14.14 15.40
CA LYS A 177 -6.94 -15.17 14.83
C LYS A 177 -6.83 -15.04 13.31
N ALA A 178 -7.94 -14.83 12.61
CA ALA A 178 -7.96 -14.66 11.16
C ALA A 178 -7.15 -13.42 10.73
N ARG A 179 -7.24 -12.31 11.49
CA ARG A 179 -6.42 -11.12 11.28
C ARG A 179 -4.94 -11.38 11.47
N ALA A 180 -4.56 -12.11 12.52
CA ALA A 180 -3.17 -12.51 12.76
C ALA A 180 -2.62 -13.41 11.63
N LEU A 181 -3.43 -14.35 11.13
CA LEU A 181 -3.09 -15.16 9.95
C LEU A 181 -2.90 -14.29 8.71
N ASN A 182 -3.80 -13.34 8.47
CA ASN A 182 -3.72 -12.46 7.31
C ASN A 182 -2.48 -11.55 7.34
N PHE A 183 -2.09 -11.07 8.52
CA PHE A 183 -0.82 -10.36 8.71
C PHE A 183 0.39 -11.23 8.37
N LEU A 184 0.37 -12.52 8.74
CA LEU A 184 1.43 -13.46 8.36
C LEU A 184 1.43 -13.75 6.86
N ASP A 185 0.25 -13.90 6.24
CA ASP A 185 0.12 -14.09 4.80
C ASP A 185 0.71 -12.87 4.03
N TYR A 186 0.45 -11.64 4.49
CA TYR A 186 1.12 -10.44 3.98
C TYR A 186 2.63 -10.49 4.13
N SER A 187 3.10 -10.80 5.35
CA SER A 187 4.52 -10.84 5.66
C SER A 187 5.23 -11.85 4.76
N ILE A 188 4.65 -13.03 4.56
CA ILE A 188 5.17 -14.04 3.63
C ILE A 188 5.25 -13.49 2.21
N ALA A 189 4.17 -12.90 1.69
CA ALA A 189 4.15 -12.33 0.34
C ALA A 189 5.18 -11.20 0.18
N TYR A 190 5.30 -10.30 1.17
CA TYR A 190 6.30 -9.25 1.22
C TYR A 190 7.72 -9.82 1.18
N PHE A 191 8.06 -10.75 2.08
CA PHE A 191 9.41 -11.34 2.14
C PHE A 191 9.78 -12.12 0.88
N GLN A 192 8.82 -12.80 0.25
CA GLN A 192 9.03 -13.43 -1.05
C GLN A 192 9.27 -12.40 -2.16
N HIS A 193 8.46 -11.34 -2.17
CA HIS A 193 8.58 -10.27 -3.16
C HIS A 193 9.94 -9.58 -3.08
N ILE A 194 10.40 -9.18 -1.89
CA ILE A 194 11.72 -8.55 -1.71
C ILE A 194 12.87 -9.51 -2.05
N SER A 195 12.68 -10.83 -1.83
CA SER A 195 13.66 -11.83 -2.26
C SER A 195 13.75 -11.94 -3.78
N ASN A 196 12.70 -11.55 -4.52
CA ASN A 196 12.67 -11.56 -5.98
C ASN A 196 13.11 -10.22 -6.59
N SER A 197 12.91 -9.10 -5.89
CA SER A 197 13.30 -7.76 -6.35
C SER A 197 14.81 -7.53 -6.29
N GLY A 198 15.53 -8.31 -5.48
CA GLY A 198 16.96 -8.10 -5.25
C GLY A 198 17.19 -6.92 -4.30
N VAL A 199 18.07 -5.98 -4.69
CA VAL A 199 18.33 -4.77 -3.91
C VAL A 199 17.41 -3.66 -4.42
N HIS A 200 16.12 -3.72 -4.09
CA HIS A 200 15.26 -2.53 -4.21
C HIS A 200 15.52 -1.63 -2.99
N SER A 201 15.83 -0.36 -3.20
CA SER A 201 16.07 0.62 -2.12
C SER A 201 14.88 0.79 -1.18
N ASP A 202 13.67 0.57 -1.69
CA ASP A 202 12.40 0.89 -1.04
C ASP A 202 11.83 -0.28 -0.23
N TYR A 203 12.49 -1.43 -0.29
CA TYR A 203 12.11 -2.60 0.46
C TYR A 203 13.09 -2.82 1.60
N LYS A 204 12.61 -2.55 2.82
CA LYS A 204 13.39 -2.77 4.03
C LYS A 204 12.91 -4.00 4.79
N ILE A 205 13.84 -4.71 5.42
CA ILE A 205 13.55 -5.88 6.27
C ILE A 205 12.68 -5.46 7.47
N ASP A 206 12.85 -4.25 7.97
CA ASP A 206 12.05 -3.60 9.01
C ASP A 206 10.89 -2.76 8.45
N GLY A 207 10.61 -2.85 7.15
CA GLY A 207 9.53 -2.10 6.49
C GLY A 207 8.12 -2.48 6.93
N ILE A 208 7.98 -3.57 7.69
CA ILE A 208 6.75 -3.96 8.37
C ILE A 208 6.95 -3.82 9.86
N GLU A 209 6.40 -2.76 10.46
CA GLU A 209 6.32 -2.66 11.91
C GLU A 209 5.49 -3.83 12.46
N SER A 210 6.15 -4.66 13.26
CA SER A 210 5.72 -6.03 13.52
C SER A 210 6.09 -6.45 14.95
N PRO A 211 5.30 -7.36 15.56
CA PRO A 211 5.69 -8.07 16.78
C PRO A 211 6.85 -9.05 16.54
N ILE A 212 7.25 -9.28 15.30
CA ILE A 212 8.33 -10.17 14.89
C ILE A 212 9.55 -9.33 14.48
N THR A 213 10.70 -9.64 15.06
CA THR A 213 12.00 -9.18 14.60
C THR A 213 12.53 -10.14 13.55
N TYR A 214 12.94 -9.61 12.39
CA TYR A 214 13.53 -10.36 11.29
C TYR A 214 15.05 -10.23 11.36
N ALA A 215 15.74 -11.35 11.62
CA ALA A 215 17.19 -11.43 11.70
C ALA A 215 17.75 -12.30 10.58
N GLN A 216 19.05 -12.17 10.30
CA GLN A 216 19.72 -12.89 9.20
C GLN A 216 19.54 -14.41 9.26
N ASN A 217 19.41 -14.98 10.46
CA ASN A 217 19.32 -16.41 10.71
C ASN A 217 17.96 -16.87 11.27
N GLY A 218 16.95 -16.00 11.29
CA GLY A 218 15.63 -16.39 11.77
C GLY A 218 14.73 -15.25 12.18
N ILE A 219 13.63 -15.61 12.81
CA ILE A 219 12.63 -14.67 13.33
C ILE A 219 12.48 -14.84 14.83
N VAL A 220 12.23 -13.74 15.55
CA VAL A 220 12.05 -13.73 17.00
C VAL A 220 10.80 -12.93 17.33
N LEU A 221 9.95 -13.45 18.21
CA LEU A 221 8.82 -12.69 18.75
C LEU A 221 9.31 -11.71 19.83
N LYS A 222 9.01 -10.43 19.65
CA LYS A 222 9.26 -9.37 20.65
C LYS A 222 8.43 -9.63 21.91
N GLN A 223 8.86 -9.14 23.06
CA GLN A 223 7.99 -9.14 24.25
C GLN A 223 6.83 -8.14 24.02
N TRP A 224 5.67 -8.36 24.65
CA TRP A 224 4.48 -7.51 24.47
C TRP A 224 4.75 -6.00 24.65
N LYS A 225 5.59 -5.65 25.64
CA LYS A 225 6.01 -4.26 25.90
C LYS A 225 6.81 -3.64 24.76
N ASP A 226 7.49 -4.46 23.95
CA ASP A 226 8.35 -4.05 22.84
C ASP A 226 7.64 -4.16 21.48
N VAL A 227 6.39 -4.64 21.46
CA VAL A 227 5.56 -4.67 20.23
C VAL A 227 5.21 -3.23 19.84
N PRO A 228 5.43 -2.82 18.56
CA PRO A 228 5.14 -1.47 18.10
C PRO A 228 3.69 -1.06 18.35
N VAL A 229 3.48 0.18 18.81
CA VAL A 229 2.15 0.75 19.04
C VAL A 229 1.34 0.76 17.74
N SER A 230 1.97 1.12 16.62
CA SER A 230 1.38 1.11 15.28
C SER A 230 0.85 -0.25 14.81
N TRP A 231 1.35 -1.36 15.37
CA TRP A 231 0.79 -2.70 15.12
C TRP A 231 -0.40 -2.98 16.04
N LYS A 232 -0.35 -2.54 17.30
CA LYS A 232 -1.44 -2.69 18.27
C LYS A 232 -2.69 -1.90 17.84
N GLU A 233 -2.49 -0.74 17.24
CA GLU A 233 -3.55 0.15 16.72
C GLU A 233 -4.29 -0.42 15.49
N LEU A 234 -3.83 -1.55 14.92
CA LEU A 234 -4.52 -2.22 13.81
C LEU A 234 -5.69 -3.10 14.26
N PHE A 235 -5.90 -3.21 15.56
CA PHE A 235 -6.99 -3.94 16.20
C PHE A 235 -7.98 -2.93 16.80
N TYR A 236 -9.20 -3.39 17.07
CA TYR A 236 -10.22 -2.53 17.68
C TYR A 236 -9.78 -1.94 19.02
N ASN A 237 -9.10 -2.74 19.84
CA ASN A 237 -8.58 -2.36 21.14
C ASN A 237 -7.32 -3.17 21.51
N GLU A 238 -6.67 -2.78 22.61
CA GLU A 238 -5.45 -3.45 23.09
C GLU A 238 -5.69 -4.92 23.49
N GLU A 239 -6.89 -5.25 23.97
CA GLU A 239 -7.26 -6.61 24.35
C GLU A 239 -7.25 -7.55 23.14
N ASN A 240 -7.86 -7.14 22.02
CA ASN A 240 -7.81 -7.88 20.75
C ASN A 240 -6.36 -7.99 20.22
N ALA A 241 -5.58 -6.91 20.30
CA ALA A 241 -4.17 -6.95 19.90
C ALA A 241 -3.35 -7.95 20.76
N LEU A 242 -3.62 -8.02 22.07
CA LEU A 242 -3.00 -8.97 22.98
C LEU A 242 -3.40 -10.42 22.68
N VAL A 243 -4.67 -10.66 22.31
CA VAL A 243 -5.13 -11.99 21.87
C VAL A 243 -4.40 -12.41 20.59
N ALA A 244 -4.29 -11.54 19.59
CA ALA A 244 -3.50 -11.82 18.38
C ALA A 244 -2.03 -12.12 18.70
N TYR A 245 -1.42 -11.35 19.59
CA TYR A 245 -0.05 -11.60 20.05
C TYR A 245 0.09 -12.96 20.75
N LYS A 246 -0.89 -13.38 21.56
CA LYS A 246 -0.90 -14.71 22.18
C LYS A 246 -0.95 -15.82 21.13
N TYR A 247 -1.74 -15.68 20.08
CA TYR A 247 -1.74 -16.64 18.97
C TYR A 247 -0.37 -16.74 18.28
N LEU A 248 0.30 -15.61 18.05
CA LEU A 248 1.69 -15.62 17.53
C LEU A 248 2.63 -16.34 18.50
N MET A 249 2.58 -16.01 19.78
CA MET A 249 3.38 -16.65 20.82
C MET A 249 3.18 -18.17 20.87
N ASP A 250 1.94 -18.63 20.80
CA ASP A 250 1.61 -20.06 20.80
C ASP A 250 2.09 -20.74 19.51
N GLY A 251 2.00 -20.05 18.37
CA GLY A 251 2.61 -20.50 17.11
C GLY A 251 4.13 -20.67 17.22
N PHE A 252 4.84 -19.77 17.90
CA PHE A 252 6.28 -19.91 18.18
C PHE A 252 6.59 -21.04 19.17
N LYS A 253 5.75 -21.25 20.19
CA LYS A 253 5.96 -22.28 21.23
C LYS A 253 5.69 -23.70 20.74
N TYR A 254 4.59 -23.89 20.03
CA TYR A 254 4.08 -25.21 19.64
C TYR A 254 4.31 -25.53 18.16
N GLY A 255 4.91 -24.62 17.39
CA GLY A 255 5.22 -24.84 16.00
C GLY A 255 6.33 -25.85 15.75
N GLN A 256 6.34 -26.42 14.54
CA GLN A 256 7.35 -27.38 14.13
C GLN A 256 8.74 -26.74 14.06
N LYS A 257 9.70 -27.34 14.75
CA LYS A 257 11.12 -26.93 14.73
C LYS A 257 11.82 -27.54 13.53
N GLU A 258 11.54 -27.01 12.36
CA GLU A 258 12.23 -27.42 11.14
C GLU A 258 13.61 -26.76 11.05
N LYS A 259 14.58 -27.52 10.53
CA LYS A 259 15.90 -27.02 10.19
C LYS A 259 15.96 -26.81 8.68
N TYR A 260 16.29 -25.59 8.29
CA TYR A 260 16.42 -25.20 6.90
C TYR A 260 17.90 -25.07 6.53
N SER A 261 18.26 -25.51 5.33
CA SER A 261 19.61 -25.36 4.77
C SER A 261 19.79 -24.07 3.94
N VAL A 262 18.75 -23.23 3.88
CA VAL A 262 18.76 -21.95 3.17
C VAL A 262 19.11 -20.80 4.11
N SER A 263 19.54 -19.66 3.57
CA SER A 263 19.93 -18.46 4.33
C SER A 263 19.19 -17.20 3.87
N GLY A 264 19.26 -16.13 4.67
CA GLY A 264 18.76 -14.80 4.29
C GLY A 264 17.24 -14.70 4.20
N LEU A 265 16.73 -13.90 3.25
CA LEU A 265 15.29 -13.61 3.10
C LEU A 265 14.44 -14.85 2.80
N LEU A 266 15.03 -15.85 2.12
CA LEU A 266 14.37 -17.11 1.87
C LEU A 266 14.16 -17.90 3.17
N LEU A 267 15.13 -17.89 4.08
CA LEU A 267 15.00 -18.51 5.40
C LEU A 267 13.91 -17.83 6.25
N ILE A 268 13.84 -16.50 6.23
CA ILE A 268 12.77 -15.75 6.90
C ILE A 268 11.39 -16.18 6.36
N THR A 269 11.24 -16.27 5.04
CA THR A 269 10.00 -16.72 4.40
C THR A 269 9.57 -18.10 4.91
N PHE A 270 10.49 -19.05 5.02
CA PHE A 270 10.21 -20.39 5.53
C PHE A 270 9.76 -20.39 6.99
N TYR A 271 10.45 -19.63 7.86
CA TYR A 271 10.02 -19.51 9.25
C TYR A 271 8.64 -18.87 9.39
N LEU A 272 8.32 -17.86 8.58
CA LEU A 272 6.98 -17.26 8.57
C LEU A 272 5.91 -18.25 8.11
N LYS A 273 6.19 -19.06 7.08
CA LYS A 273 5.28 -20.14 6.65
C LYS A 273 5.04 -21.17 7.76
N ASN A 274 6.08 -21.56 8.49
CA ASN A 274 5.94 -22.49 9.62
C ASN A 274 5.13 -21.88 10.76
N LEU A 275 5.38 -20.61 11.09
CA LEU A 275 4.61 -19.90 12.10
C LEU A 275 3.13 -19.82 11.70
N ARG A 276 2.85 -19.44 10.44
CA ARG A 276 1.49 -19.34 9.88
C ARG A 276 0.77 -20.69 9.92
N ASN A 277 1.44 -21.77 9.52
CA ASN A 277 0.89 -23.12 9.56
C ASN A 277 0.58 -23.53 11.01
N SER A 278 1.51 -23.30 11.92
CA SER A 278 1.34 -23.63 13.34
C SER A 278 0.13 -22.91 13.93
N LEU A 279 0.04 -21.59 13.72
CA LEU A 279 -1.07 -20.75 14.20
C LEU A 279 -2.41 -21.21 13.61
N SER A 280 -2.46 -21.61 12.34
CA SER A 280 -3.69 -22.07 11.69
C SER A 280 -4.29 -23.31 12.38
N THR A 281 -3.47 -24.18 12.95
CA THR A 281 -3.89 -25.43 13.61
C THR A 281 -4.29 -25.27 15.08
N LEU A 282 -3.98 -24.14 15.71
CA LEU A 282 -4.39 -23.85 17.09
C LEU A 282 -5.92 -23.78 17.17
N LYS A 283 -6.51 -24.31 18.25
CA LYS A 283 -7.96 -24.21 18.48
C LYS A 283 -8.31 -22.89 19.14
#